data_AF-A0A9E5DC19-F1
#
_entry.id   AF-A0A9E5DC19-F1
#
_cell.length_a   1.000
_cell.length_b   1.000
_cell.length_c   1.000
_cell.angle_alpha   90.00
_cell.angle_beta   90.00
_cell.angle_gamma   90.00
#
_symmetry.space_group_name_H-M   'P 1'
#
loop_
_entity.id
_entity.type
_entity.pdbx_description
1 polymer ?
#
loop_
_entity_poly.entity_id
_entity_poly.type
_entity_poly.pdbx_seq_one_letter_code
_entity_poly.pdbx_strand_id
1 'polypeptide(L)'
;MREGCVLDRLAALGVDTVASLPCDRTQEFCALIPERLHAVNLTREEDGVGICAGLAMAGGRPVLHMQSSGLGNSLNAIMSLTVTFGLPLPVLASWRGVYREAIPAQVPFNRAVPGVLAALDIPYTVIRDPSDEGLIDEVVRDAYDNMRPHVGLILPSFWEGAEEACPAEQPFPPRARESALEYRRAFRDPVMTRYDAIRAIAAALDDEAVVANIGVPSKELYAANDRDLNFYMLGSYTQATPIGLGLAIATDRDIVVLDGDGSLLGTAVLPVVAAEAPENLTIVCLDNGAFGSTGNQPTPASGLVDMELLARAAGIRRTCKVQDERELKDAWESRGRGPTFIHVVLKPGNAVVPNIPLAPEEIRERFVRGLPWAAPAD
;
A
#
# COMPACT_ATOMS: atom_id res chain seq x y z
N MET A 1 18.78 24.80 0.77
CA MET A 1 17.30 24.74 0.87
C MET A 1 16.94 23.87 2.03
N ARG A 2 15.93 24.25 2.83
CA ARG A 2 15.59 23.55 4.09
C ARG A 2 15.05 22.15 3.82
N GLU A 3 14.22 22.04 2.78
CA GLU A 3 13.67 20.82 2.21
C GLU A 3 14.77 19.83 1.84
N GLY A 4 15.84 20.33 1.19
CA GLY A 4 17.04 19.55 0.90
C GLY A 4 17.71 19.04 2.17
N CYS A 5 17.89 19.89 3.19
CA CYS A 5 18.46 19.46 4.48
C CYS A 5 17.60 18.38 5.17
N VAL A 6 16.27 18.47 5.09
CA VAL A 6 15.37 17.43 5.62
C VAL A 6 15.60 16.12 4.88
N LEU A 7 15.65 16.13 3.55
CA LEU A 7 15.91 14.91 2.77
C LEU A 7 17.31 14.32 3.05
N ASP A 8 18.32 15.17 3.19
CA ASP A 8 19.69 14.74 3.54
C ASP A 8 19.73 14.10 4.94
N ARG A 9 18.95 14.63 5.90
CA ARG A 9 18.76 14.01 7.23
C ARG A 9 18.07 12.65 7.15
N LEU A 10 16.98 12.54 6.37
CA LEU A 10 16.29 11.26 6.17
C LEU A 10 17.25 10.22 5.57
N ALA A 11 18.00 10.58 4.54
CA ALA A 11 19.01 9.71 3.94
C ALA A 11 20.09 9.29 4.96
N ALA A 12 20.56 10.21 5.81
CA ALA A 12 21.52 9.90 6.87
C ALA A 12 20.97 8.93 7.95
N LEU A 13 19.65 8.80 8.07
CA LEU A 13 18.96 7.82 8.94
C LEU A 13 18.67 6.49 8.24
N GLY A 14 19.19 6.32 7.02
CA GLY A 14 19.01 5.14 6.19
C GLY A 14 17.63 5.05 5.54
N VAL A 15 16.83 6.13 5.54
CA VAL A 15 15.57 6.17 4.79
C VAL A 15 15.89 6.05 3.31
N ASP A 16 15.24 5.11 2.63
CA ASP A 16 15.42 4.84 1.20
C ASP A 16 14.26 5.37 0.34
N THR A 17 13.06 5.40 0.92
CA THR A 17 11.80 5.63 0.22
C THR A 17 10.95 6.64 0.96
N VAL A 18 10.34 7.56 0.23
CA VAL A 18 9.26 8.42 0.74
C VAL A 18 7.99 8.15 -0.07
N ALA A 19 7.00 7.54 0.58
CA ALA A 19 5.66 7.45 0.03
C ALA A 19 4.96 8.78 0.31
N SER A 20 4.59 9.53 -0.74
CA SER A 20 4.14 10.91 -0.58
C SER A 20 2.82 11.18 -1.32
N LEU A 21 1.86 11.77 -0.61
CA LEU A 21 0.77 12.51 -1.24
C LEU A 21 1.04 14.02 -1.08
N PRO A 22 1.12 14.80 -2.18
CA PRO A 22 1.50 16.21 -2.10
C PRO A 22 0.55 17.09 -1.27
N CYS A 23 1.12 18.09 -0.59
CA CYS A 23 0.40 19.17 0.07
C CYS A 23 0.97 20.52 -0.43
N ASP A 24 0.12 21.53 -0.54
CA ASP A 24 0.50 22.88 -0.98
C ASP A 24 1.51 23.58 -0.05
N ARG A 25 1.65 23.15 1.20
CA ARG A 25 2.67 23.66 2.15
C ARG A 25 4.01 22.94 2.04
N THR A 26 4.09 21.86 1.27
CA THR A 26 5.29 21.02 1.12
C THR A 26 5.61 20.76 -0.34
N GLN A 27 5.25 21.68 -1.25
CA GLN A 27 5.45 21.55 -2.70
C GLN A 27 6.92 21.33 -3.07
N GLU A 28 7.81 22.18 -2.54
CA GLU A 28 9.25 22.09 -2.78
C GLU A 28 9.83 20.80 -2.19
N PHE A 29 9.39 20.41 -1.00
CA PHE A 29 9.79 19.15 -0.38
C PHE A 29 9.43 17.97 -1.30
N CYS A 30 8.17 17.88 -1.74
CA CYS A 30 7.72 16.82 -2.64
C CYS A 30 8.47 16.81 -3.98
N ALA A 31 8.78 17.99 -4.54
CA ALA A 31 9.52 18.11 -5.79
C ALA A 31 10.97 17.62 -5.68
N LEU A 32 11.59 17.74 -4.50
CA LEU A 32 12.98 17.37 -4.25
C LEU A 32 13.18 15.91 -3.82
N ILE A 33 12.13 15.19 -3.38
CA ILE A 33 12.23 13.76 -3.00
C ILE A 33 12.96 12.94 -4.07
N PRO A 34 12.52 12.91 -5.35
CA PRO A 34 13.13 12.04 -6.37
C PRO A 34 14.58 12.39 -6.71
N GLU A 35 15.10 13.55 -6.29
CA GLU A 35 16.52 13.90 -6.46
C GLU A 35 17.44 13.18 -5.45
N ARG A 36 16.88 12.65 -4.35
CA ARG A 36 17.66 12.11 -3.22
C ARG A 36 17.22 10.72 -2.76
N LEU A 37 15.92 10.44 -2.82
CA LEU A 37 15.28 9.23 -2.30
C LEU A 37 14.33 8.65 -3.35
N HIS A 38 14.00 7.37 -3.23
CA HIS A 38 12.94 6.80 -4.07
C HIS A 38 11.58 7.42 -3.67
N ALA A 39 10.87 7.98 -4.65
CA ALA A 39 9.59 8.65 -4.43
C ALA A 39 8.44 7.78 -4.93
N VAL A 40 7.59 7.29 -4.01
CA VAL A 40 6.33 6.63 -4.38
C VAL A 40 5.21 7.66 -4.32
N ASN A 41 4.71 8.06 -5.47
CA ASN A 41 3.66 9.09 -5.57
C ASN A 41 2.29 8.47 -5.34
N LEU A 42 1.70 8.79 -4.19
CA LEU A 42 0.41 8.26 -3.78
C LEU A 42 -0.75 8.98 -4.50
N THR A 43 -1.90 8.30 -4.55
CA THR A 43 -3.19 8.86 -4.98
C THR A 43 -4.18 9.01 -3.81
N ARG A 44 -3.90 8.30 -2.70
CA ARG A 44 -4.65 8.32 -1.43
C ARG A 44 -3.67 8.02 -0.29
N GLU A 45 -3.78 8.76 0.82
CA GLU A 45 -2.84 8.64 1.94
C GLU A 45 -2.88 7.26 2.61
N GLU A 46 -4.07 6.67 2.71
CA GLU A 46 -4.29 5.37 3.34
C GLU A 46 -3.52 4.25 2.63
N ASP A 47 -3.42 4.27 1.30
CA ASP A 47 -2.65 3.28 0.53
C ASP A 47 -1.14 3.36 0.87
N GLY A 48 -0.66 4.54 1.28
CA GLY A 48 0.71 4.73 1.75
C GLY A 48 1.04 3.93 3.01
N VAL A 49 0.06 3.63 3.86
CA VAL A 49 0.25 2.82 5.07
C VAL A 49 0.65 1.39 4.69
N GLY A 50 -0.10 0.76 3.78
CA GLY A 50 0.19 -0.58 3.29
C GLY A 50 1.48 -0.65 2.48
N ILE A 51 1.74 0.32 1.60
CA ILE A 51 3.00 0.39 0.85
C ILE A 51 4.20 0.48 1.80
N CYS A 52 4.15 1.35 2.82
CA CYS A 52 5.21 1.44 3.82
C CYS A 52 5.36 0.14 4.64
N ALA A 53 4.26 -0.52 4.97
CA ALA A 53 4.32 -1.82 5.66
C ALA A 53 5.04 -2.88 4.82
N GLY A 54 4.74 -2.97 3.52
CA GLY A 54 5.43 -3.87 2.59
C GLY A 54 6.92 -3.58 2.47
N LEU A 55 7.28 -2.31 2.23
CA LEU A 55 8.67 -1.85 2.17
C LEU A 55 9.44 -2.20 3.46
N ALA A 56 8.86 -1.91 4.63
CA ALA A 56 9.48 -2.20 5.91
C ALA A 56 9.67 -3.70 6.17
N MET A 57 8.69 -4.54 5.80
CA MET A 57 8.80 -5.99 5.92
C MET A 57 9.87 -6.59 4.99
N ALA A 58 10.12 -5.98 3.84
CA ALA A 58 11.21 -6.34 2.92
C ALA A 58 12.59 -5.81 3.36
N GLY A 59 12.66 -5.06 4.47
CA GLY A 59 13.92 -4.53 5.02
C GLY A 59 14.24 -3.10 4.60
N GLY A 60 13.37 -2.46 3.80
CA GLY A 60 13.48 -1.04 3.49
C GLY A 60 13.13 -0.17 4.70
N ARG A 61 13.43 1.14 4.59
CA ARG A 61 13.16 2.13 5.62
C ARG A 61 12.30 3.27 5.06
N PRO A 62 11.00 3.04 4.79
CA PRO A 62 10.12 4.08 4.27
C PRO A 62 9.77 5.17 5.30
N VAL A 63 9.44 6.35 4.78
CA VAL A 63 8.74 7.42 5.49
C VAL A 63 7.45 7.75 4.74
N LEU A 64 6.35 7.92 5.47
CA LEU A 64 5.08 8.35 4.90
C LEU A 64 4.94 9.86 5.03
N HIS A 65 4.93 10.58 3.92
CA HIS A 65 4.68 12.02 3.88
C HIS A 65 3.24 12.29 3.40
N MET A 66 2.49 13.06 4.19
CA MET A 66 1.11 13.39 3.88
C MET A 66 0.67 14.72 4.49
N GLN A 67 -0.51 15.19 4.13
CA GLN A 67 -1.18 16.24 4.90
C GLN A 67 -1.78 15.65 6.19
N SER A 68 -1.82 16.43 7.27
CA SER A 68 -2.42 15.99 8.55
C SER A 68 -3.89 15.55 8.45
N SER A 69 -4.65 16.04 7.46
CA SER A 69 -6.04 15.58 7.24
C SER A 69 -6.09 14.14 6.73
N GLY A 70 -5.06 13.71 6.00
CA GLY A 70 -4.91 12.34 5.51
C GLY A 70 -4.77 11.33 6.65
N LEU A 71 -4.33 11.75 7.84
CA LEU A 71 -4.37 10.91 9.04
C LEU A 71 -5.79 10.43 9.30
N GLY A 72 -6.82 11.26 9.15
CA GLY A 72 -8.21 10.87 9.39
C GLY A 72 -8.65 9.67 8.55
N ASN A 73 -8.22 9.62 7.29
CA ASN A 73 -8.47 8.50 6.39
C ASN A 73 -7.60 7.28 6.72
N SER A 74 -6.38 7.52 7.21
CA SER A 74 -5.35 6.49 7.38
C SER A 74 -5.37 5.81 8.76
N LEU A 75 -5.98 6.43 9.79
CA LEU A 75 -5.90 5.95 11.17
C LEU A 75 -6.42 4.52 11.34
N ASN A 76 -7.48 4.12 10.65
CA ASN A 76 -7.96 2.74 10.74
C ASN A 76 -6.94 1.75 10.16
N ALA A 77 -6.31 2.08 9.02
CA ALA A 77 -5.22 1.27 8.46
C ALA A 77 -3.99 1.25 9.38
N ILE A 78 -3.58 2.39 9.93
CA ILE A 78 -2.46 2.48 10.88
C ILE A 78 -2.70 1.57 12.10
N MET A 79 -3.91 1.63 12.69
CA MET A 79 -4.21 0.80 13.87
C MET A 79 -4.30 -0.69 13.52
N SER A 80 -5.02 -1.03 12.44
CA SER A 80 -5.31 -2.43 12.09
C SER A 80 -4.18 -3.15 11.34
N LEU A 81 -3.21 -2.41 10.81
CA LEU A 81 -2.01 -2.94 10.13
C LEU A 81 -0.77 -2.62 10.95
N THR A 82 -0.36 -1.36 10.98
CA THR A 82 0.94 -0.95 11.53
C THR A 82 1.05 -1.27 13.02
N VAL A 83 0.09 -0.84 13.83
CA VAL A 83 0.10 -1.12 15.28
C VAL A 83 -0.13 -2.61 15.54
N THR A 84 -1.13 -3.20 14.87
CA THR A 84 -1.52 -4.60 15.07
C THR A 84 -0.38 -5.57 14.78
N PHE A 85 0.43 -5.31 13.75
CA PHE A 85 1.57 -6.17 13.40
C PHE A 85 2.90 -5.65 13.97
N GLY A 86 2.92 -4.55 14.73
CA GLY A 86 4.13 -3.94 15.29
C GLY A 86 5.12 -3.49 14.22
N LEU A 87 4.69 -2.71 13.23
CA LEU A 87 5.54 -2.23 12.14
C LEU A 87 5.99 -0.78 12.40
N PRO A 88 7.21 -0.39 11.97
CA PRO A 88 7.65 0.98 12.05
C PRO A 88 6.90 1.83 11.01
N LEU A 89 6.45 3.02 11.39
CA LEU A 89 5.86 3.97 10.44
C LEU A 89 6.11 5.42 10.90
N PRO A 90 7.25 6.01 10.52
CA PRO A 90 7.41 7.45 10.64
C PRO A 90 6.50 8.16 9.65
N VAL A 91 5.66 9.06 10.16
CA VAL A 91 4.76 9.90 9.36
C VAL A 91 5.20 11.35 9.49
N LEU A 92 5.58 11.98 8.37
CA LEU A 92 5.81 13.42 8.31
C LEU A 92 4.55 14.09 7.78
N ALA A 93 3.73 14.60 8.70
CA ALA A 93 2.46 15.21 8.40
C ALA A 93 2.56 16.74 8.32
N SER A 94 2.30 17.31 7.15
CA SER A 94 2.09 18.75 6.98
C SER A 94 0.84 19.18 7.75
N TRP A 95 1.03 19.86 8.89
CA TRP A 95 -0.04 20.13 9.86
C TRP A 95 -0.85 21.39 9.50
N ARG A 96 -1.99 21.16 8.87
CA ARG A 96 -2.94 22.18 8.41
C ARG A 96 -3.95 22.57 9.50
N GLY A 97 -4.81 23.57 9.27
CA GLY A 97 -5.89 23.90 10.22
C GLY A 97 -5.50 24.71 11.47
N VAL A 98 -4.21 25.00 11.64
CA VAL A 98 -3.64 25.60 12.86
C VAL A 98 -2.94 26.93 12.60
N TYR A 99 -1.72 26.94 12.05
CA TYR A 99 -0.93 28.15 11.85
C TYR A 99 -1.39 28.90 10.60
N ARG A 100 -1.94 30.12 10.80
CA ARG A 100 -2.39 31.04 9.75
C ARG A 100 -3.27 30.37 8.67
N GLU A 101 -4.08 29.39 9.05
CA GLU A 101 -4.95 28.68 8.12
C GLU A 101 -6.09 29.58 7.65
N ALA A 102 -6.23 29.71 6.34
CA ALA A 102 -7.31 30.47 5.71
C ALA A 102 -8.42 29.58 5.15
N ILE A 103 -8.16 28.28 4.94
CA ILE A 103 -9.13 27.33 4.38
C ILE A 103 -9.99 26.73 5.51
N PRO A 104 -11.28 27.09 5.63
CA PRO A 104 -12.09 26.66 6.77
C PRO A 104 -12.27 25.14 6.86
N ALA A 105 -12.31 24.45 5.71
CA ALA A 105 -12.42 22.99 5.65
C ALA A 105 -11.23 22.27 6.30
N GLN A 106 -10.06 22.92 6.40
CA GLN A 106 -8.89 22.35 7.05
C GLN A 106 -8.93 22.46 8.58
N VAL A 107 -9.84 23.23 9.16
CA VAL A 107 -9.76 23.56 10.60
C VAL A 107 -10.33 22.47 11.53
N PRO A 108 -11.54 21.91 11.32
CA PRO A 108 -12.21 21.11 12.34
C PRO A 108 -11.45 19.84 12.73
N PHE A 109 -11.04 19.04 11.74
CA PHE A 109 -10.32 17.80 11.98
C PHE A 109 -8.88 18.08 12.44
N ASN A 110 -8.14 18.94 11.74
CA ASN A 110 -6.72 19.09 12.00
C ASN A 110 -6.39 19.73 13.37
N ARG A 111 -7.28 20.55 13.94
CA ARG A 111 -7.13 21.02 15.33
C ARG A 111 -7.28 19.90 16.36
N ALA A 112 -8.07 18.88 16.06
CA ALA A 112 -8.32 17.75 16.94
C ALA A 112 -7.24 16.66 16.84
N VAL A 113 -6.39 16.68 15.80
CA VAL A 113 -5.39 15.64 15.51
C VAL A 113 -4.54 15.26 16.73
N PRO A 114 -3.94 16.18 17.50
CA PRO A 114 -3.16 15.79 18.69
C PRO A 114 -3.98 15.01 19.72
N GLY A 115 -5.25 15.37 19.92
CA GLY A 115 -6.16 14.67 20.83
C GLY A 115 -6.58 13.30 20.29
N VAL A 116 -6.75 13.17 18.98
CA VAL A 116 -7.04 11.88 18.33
C VAL A 116 -5.84 10.94 18.42
N LEU A 117 -4.63 11.42 18.14
CA LEU A 117 -3.40 10.64 18.25
C LEU A 117 -3.18 10.17 19.70
N ALA A 118 -3.38 11.06 20.67
CA ALA A 118 -3.32 10.71 22.08
C ALA A 118 -4.37 9.66 22.49
N ALA A 119 -5.60 9.76 21.98
CA ALA A 119 -6.66 8.79 22.28
C ALA A 119 -6.39 7.40 21.67
N LEU A 120 -5.53 7.30 20.66
CA LEU A 120 -5.11 6.05 20.01
C LEU A 120 -3.73 5.57 20.48
N ASP A 121 -3.14 6.25 21.47
CA ASP A 121 -1.78 6.00 21.96
C ASP A 121 -0.69 6.04 20.86
N ILE A 122 -0.90 6.86 19.82
CA ILE A 122 0.09 7.09 18.76
C ILE A 122 1.00 8.26 19.20
N PRO A 123 2.32 8.04 19.35
CA PRO A 123 3.26 9.11 19.69
C PRO A 123 3.33 10.14 18.56
N TYR A 124 3.45 11.40 18.95
CA TYR A 124 3.60 12.49 18.01
C TYR A 124 4.55 13.56 18.53
N THR A 125 5.26 14.20 17.60
CA THR A 125 6.18 15.31 17.86
C THR A 125 5.75 16.52 17.06
N VAL A 126 5.64 17.68 17.71
CA VAL A 126 5.28 18.93 17.04
C VAL A 126 6.53 19.67 16.60
N ILE A 127 6.68 19.90 15.30
CA ILE A 127 7.81 20.58 14.67
C ILE A 127 7.32 21.95 14.20
N ARG A 128 7.73 23.02 14.87
CA ARG A 128 7.12 24.35 14.73
C ARG A 128 7.90 25.27 13.80
N ASP A 129 9.21 25.31 13.99
CA ASP A 129 10.08 26.30 13.36
C ASP A 129 11.42 25.68 12.97
N PRO A 130 12.24 26.36 12.17
CA PRO A 130 13.46 25.77 11.62
C PRO A 130 14.45 25.24 12.67
N SER A 131 14.41 25.73 13.91
CA SER A 131 15.28 25.22 14.98
C SER A 131 14.88 23.83 15.48
N ASP A 132 13.65 23.38 15.19
CA ASP A 132 13.12 22.06 15.51
C ASP A 132 13.55 20.97 14.49
N GLU A 133 14.40 21.27 13.51
CA GLU A 133 14.76 20.30 12.44
C GLU A 133 15.31 18.96 12.97
N GLY A 134 15.99 18.96 14.12
CA GLY A 134 16.50 17.75 14.76
C GLY A 134 15.40 16.80 15.26
N LEU A 135 14.18 17.31 15.49
CA LEU A 135 13.05 16.50 15.91
C LEU A 135 12.54 15.58 14.80
N ILE A 136 12.86 15.86 13.54
CA ILE A 136 12.57 14.94 12.42
C ILE A 136 13.33 13.63 12.61
N ASP A 137 14.59 13.70 13.05
CA ASP A 137 15.36 12.50 13.36
C ASP A 137 14.73 11.70 14.50
N GLU A 138 14.18 12.38 15.51
CA GLU A 138 13.52 11.74 16.65
C GLU A 138 12.28 10.96 16.21
N VAL A 139 11.46 11.53 15.33
CA VAL A 139 10.28 10.85 14.75
C VAL A 139 10.69 9.56 14.04
N VAL A 140 11.74 9.62 13.20
CA VAL A 140 12.21 8.46 12.43
C VAL A 140 12.84 7.42 13.35
N ARG A 141 13.76 7.82 14.24
CA ARG A 141 14.41 6.90 15.18
C ARG A 141 13.40 6.23 16.08
N ASP A 142 12.48 6.97 16.68
CA ASP A 142 11.49 6.40 17.59
C ASP A 142 10.59 5.36 16.90
N ALA A 143 10.16 5.62 15.65
CA ALA A 143 9.34 4.69 14.90
C ALA A 143 10.06 3.36 14.64
N TYR A 144 11.34 3.41 14.23
CA TYR A 144 12.13 2.21 13.93
C TYR A 144 12.66 1.49 15.17
N ASP A 145 13.15 2.23 16.17
CA ASP A 145 13.72 1.65 17.38
C ASP A 145 12.65 0.97 18.25
N ASN A 146 11.40 1.47 18.20
CA ASN A 146 10.28 0.93 18.97
C ASN A 146 9.25 0.18 18.12
N MET A 147 9.51 0.00 16.81
CA MET A 147 8.63 -0.73 15.88
C MET A 147 7.16 -0.29 15.96
N ARG A 148 6.92 1.02 15.86
CA ARG A 148 5.61 1.65 16.02
C ARG A 148 5.39 2.83 15.07
N PRO A 149 4.15 3.29 14.86
CA PRO A 149 3.93 4.57 14.19
C PRO A 149 4.41 5.73 15.06
N HIS A 150 5.01 6.76 14.44
CA HIS A 150 5.29 8.05 15.09
C HIS A 150 4.97 9.18 14.12
N VAL A 151 4.15 10.15 14.56
CA VAL A 151 3.71 11.27 13.71
C VAL A 151 4.48 12.55 14.03
N GLY A 152 5.29 13.04 13.09
CA GLY A 152 5.80 14.40 13.09
C GLY A 152 4.74 15.37 12.55
N LEU A 153 4.18 16.23 13.40
CA LEU A 153 3.25 17.28 13.02
C LEU A 153 4.03 18.56 12.69
N ILE A 154 4.25 18.81 11.40
CA ILE A 154 5.08 19.91 10.91
C ILE A 154 4.22 21.12 10.59
N LEU A 155 4.40 22.23 11.32
CA LEU A 155 3.69 23.48 11.03
C LEU A 155 4.20 24.15 9.75
N PRO A 156 3.37 24.89 9.01
CA PRO A 156 3.82 25.67 7.86
C PRO A 156 4.95 26.66 8.18
N SER A 157 5.01 27.20 9.39
CA SER A 157 6.10 28.07 9.85
C SER A 157 7.48 27.40 9.83
N PHE A 158 7.55 26.06 9.87
CA PHE A 158 8.80 25.32 9.70
C PHE A 158 9.41 25.53 8.32
N TRP A 159 8.60 25.78 7.30
CA TRP A 159 9.04 25.99 5.91
C TRP A 159 9.23 27.49 5.57
N GLU A 160 8.70 28.41 6.39
CA GLU A 160 8.83 29.86 6.13
C GLU A 160 10.28 30.36 6.20
N GLY A 161 10.64 31.31 5.33
CA GLY A 161 11.96 31.95 5.32
C GLY A 161 13.10 31.08 4.77
N ALA A 162 12.81 29.93 4.16
CA ALA A 162 13.72 29.35 3.18
C ALA A 162 13.84 30.31 1.98
N GLU A 163 15.02 30.43 1.38
CA GLU A 163 15.15 31.17 0.11
C GLU A 163 14.19 30.52 -0.89
N GLU A 164 13.20 31.29 -1.39
CA GLU A 164 12.32 30.87 -2.47
C GLU A 164 13.19 30.60 -3.69
N ALA A 165 13.54 29.33 -3.91
CA ALA A 165 13.85 28.91 -5.25
C ALA A 165 12.50 28.84 -5.95
N CYS A 166 12.28 29.64 -7.00
CA CYS A 166 11.30 29.22 -8.00
C CYS A 166 11.70 27.80 -8.38
N PRO A 167 10.90 26.75 -8.08
CA PRO A 167 11.26 25.43 -8.55
C PRO A 167 11.44 25.57 -10.05
N ALA A 168 12.58 25.09 -10.57
CA ALA A 168 12.77 25.07 -12.01
C ALA A 168 11.49 24.47 -12.61
N GLU A 169 10.90 25.12 -13.62
CA GLU A 169 9.68 24.62 -14.27
C GLU A 169 9.89 23.14 -14.56
N GLN A 170 9.26 22.26 -13.77
CA GLN A 170 9.42 20.84 -13.98
C GLN A 170 8.73 20.56 -15.31
N PRO A 171 9.45 20.07 -16.33
CA PRO A 171 8.85 19.82 -17.63
C PRO A 171 7.75 18.78 -17.44
N PHE A 172 6.50 19.22 -17.57
CA PHE A 172 5.37 18.32 -17.42
C PHE A 172 5.40 17.32 -18.57
N PRO A 173 5.23 16.01 -18.32
CA PRO A 173 5.29 15.03 -19.39
C PRO A 173 4.19 15.30 -20.44
N PRO A 174 4.44 14.99 -21.73
CA PRO A 174 3.45 15.18 -22.77
C PRO A 174 2.18 14.39 -22.43
N ARG A 175 1.03 15.07 -22.50
CA ARG A 175 -0.28 14.43 -22.26
C ARG A 175 -0.85 13.74 -23.48
N ALA A 176 -0.26 13.97 -24.67
CA ALA A 176 -0.71 13.36 -25.90
C ALA A 176 -0.46 11.84 -25.86
N ARG A 177 -1.54 11.06 -25.90
CA ARG A 177 -1.51 9.61 -25.96
C ARG A 177 -2.73 9.10 -26.72
N GLU A 178 -2.55 8.01 -27.45
CA GLU A 178 -3.67 7.26 -28.02
C GLU A 178 -4.08 6.17 -27.03
N SER A 179 -5.39 6.00 -26.84
CA SER A 179 -5.94 4.90 -26.06
C SER A 179 -7.06 4.25 -26.87
N ALA A 180 -6.74 3.13 -27.50
CA ALA A 180 -7.68 2.31 -28.22
C ALA A 180 -7.94 1.02 -27.42
N LEU A 181 -9.20 0.70 -27.20
CA LEU A 181 -9.61 -0.53 -26.52
C LEU A 181 -10.77 -1.16 -27.30
N GLU A 182 -10.50 -2.26 -27.99
CA GLU A 182 -11.54 -3.18 -28.43
C GLU A 182 -11.57 -4.35 -27.45
N TYR A 183 -12.68 -4.49 -26.71
CA TYR A 183 -12.85 -5.56 -25.75
C TYR A 183 -14.22 -6.21 -25.97
N ARG A 184 -14.18 -7.48 -26.33
CA ARG A 184 -15.35 -8.34 -26.47
C ARG A 184 -15.05 -9.66 -25.80
N ARG A 185 -15.83 -10.00 -24.78
CA ARG A 185 -15.72 -11.28 -24.08
C ARG A 185 -17.11 -11.81 -23.76
N ALA A 186 -17.29 -13.11 -23.90
CA ALA A 186 -18.49 -13.81 -23.44
C ALA A 186 -18.25 -14.32 -22.01
N PHE A 187 -19.20 -14.03 -21.12
CA PHE A 187 -19.18 -14.47 -19.72
C PHE A 187 -20.01 -15.74 -19.58
N ARG A 188 -19.42 -16.74 -18.92
CA ARG A 188 -20.09 -17.96 -18.47
C ARG A 188 -20.38 -17.80 -16.98
N ASP A 189 -21.35 -18.54 -16.47
CA ASP A 189 -21.51 -18.59 -15.01
C ASP A 189 -20.21 -19.13 -14.38
N PRO A 190 -19.69 -18.49 -13.31
CA PRO A 190 -18.47 -18.94 -12.67
C PRO A 190 -18.69 -20.36 -12.13
N VAL A 191 -17.66 -21.21 -12.21
CA VAL A 191 -17.74 -22.61 -11.74
C VAL A 191 -17.01 -22.85 -10.42
N MET A 192 -15.99 -22.05 -10.13
CA MET A 192 -15.15 -22.12 -8.92
C MET A 192 -15.67 -21.20 -7.82
N THR A 193 -15.49 -21.60 -6.57
CA THR A 193 -15.54 -20.70 -5.41
C THR A 193 -14.18 -20.07 -5.17
N ARG A 194 -14.12 -19.02 -4.34
CA ARG A 194 -12.85 -18.42 -3.91
C ARG A 194 -11.89 -19.43 -3.32
N TYR A 195 -12.39 -20.37 -2.50
CA TYR A 195 -11.54 -21.38 -1.91
C TYR A 195 -10.97 -22.37 -2.94
N ASP A 196 -11.74 -22.72 -3.98
CA ASP A 196 -11.23 -23.56 -5.08
C ASP A 196 -10.06 -22.88 -5.79
N ALA A 197 -10.19 -21.58 -6.11
CA ALA A 197 -9.12 -20.81 -6.73
C ALA A 197 -7.90 -20.65 -5.82
N ILE A 198 -8.11 -20.36 -4.52
CA ILE A 198 -7.02 -20.28 -3.54
C ILE A 198 -6.29 -21.62 -3.45
N ARG A 199 -6.99 -22.76 -3.45
CA ARG A 199 -6.34 -24.09 -3.42
C ARG A 199 -5.53 -24.38 -4.69
N ALA A 200 -6.07 -24.03 -5.86
CA ALA A 200 -5.37 -24.20 -7.13
C ALA A 200 -4.08 -23.36 -7.17
N ILE A 201 -4.15 -22.10 -6.73
CA ILE A 201 -2.99 -21.21 -6.62
C ILE A 201 -2.01 -21.74 -5.57
N ALA A 202 -2.50 -22.10 -4.38
CA ALA A 202 -1.66 -22.57 -3.28
C ALA A 202 -0.86 -23.85 -3.61
N ALA A 203 -1.41 -24.70 -4.48
CA ALA A 203 -0.73 -25.89 -5.00
C ALA A 203 0.32 -25.57 -6.10
N ALA A 204 0.23 -24.39 -6.71
CA ALA A 204 1.13 -23.94 -7.78
C ALA A 204 2.18 -22.91 -7.31
N LEU A 205 2.09 -22.46 -6.05
CA LEU A 205 3.11 -21.64 -5.40
C LEU A 205 4.39 -22.45 -5.17
N ASP A 206 5.54 -21.83 -5.44
CA ASP A 206 6.86 -22.37 -5.13
C ASP A 206 7.55 -21.51 -4.06
N ASP A 207 8.31 -20.49 -4.43
CA ASP A 207 9.00 -19.62 -3.49
C ASP A 207 8.44 -18.19 -3.47
N GLU A 208 7.30 -17.93 -4.11
CA GLU A 208 6.69 -16.60 -4.06
C GLU A 208 6.27 -16.24 -2.63
N ALA A 209 6.42 -14.95 -2.30
CA ALA A 209 5.85 -14.36 -1.09
C ALA A 209 4.40 -13.94 -1.37
N VAL A 210 3.47 -14.39 -0.53
CA VAL A 210 2.04 -14.20 -0.73
C VAL A 210 1.47 -13.24 0.29
N VAL A 211 0.73 -12.23 -0.16
CA VAL A 211 -0.10 -11.37 0.69
C VAL A 211 -1.56 -11.74 0.48
N ALA A 212 -2.24 -12.23 1.53
CA ALA A 212 -3.64 -12.60 1.45
C ALA A 212 -4.54 -11.54 2.09
N ASN A 213 -5.65 -11.23 1.44
CA ASN A 213 -6.61 -10.23 1.90
C ASN A 213 -7.27 -10.58 3.25
N ILE A 214 -7.88 -9.56 3.87
CA ILE A 214 -8.51 -9.58 5.19
C ILE A 214 -9.59 -10.66 5.31
N GLY A 215 -9.54 -11.36 6.43
CA GLY A 215 -10.64 -12.20 6.90
C GLY A 215 -10.61 -13.59 6.27
N VAL A 216 -11.69 -13.97 5.57
CA VAL A 216 -11.87 -15.34 5.08
C VAL A 216 -10.80 -15.79 4.06
N PRO A 217 -10.36 -14.97 3.08
CA PRO A 217 -9.30 -15.37 2.14
C PRO A 217 -8.00 -15.80 2.84
N SER A 218 -7.57 -15.06 3.88
CA SER A 218 -6.40 -15.45 4.68
C SER A 218 -6.60 -16.79 5.39
N LYS A 219 -7.79 -17.06 5.95
CA LYS A 219 -8.10 -18.35 6.59
C LYS A 219 -8.11 -19.50 5.59
N GLU A 220 -8.67 -19.24 4.41
CA GLU A 220 -8.72 -20.17 3.28
C GLU A 220 -7.30 -20.51 2.79
N LEU A 221 -6.42 -19.51 2.64
CA LEU A 221 -5.01 -19.75 2.29
C LEU A 221 -4.27 -20.55 3.36
N TYR A 222 -4.44 -20.18 4.64
CA TYR A 222 -3.83 -20.91 5.77
C TYR A 222 -4.26 -22.39 5.81
N ALA A 223 -5.56 -22.65 5.60
CA ALA A 223 -6.08 -24.01 5.56
C ALA A 223 -5.65 -24.78 4.31
N ALA A 224 -5.44 -24.11 3.17
CA ALA A 224 -5.00 -24.72 1.93
C ALA A 224 -3.52 -25.11 1.97
N ASN A 225 -2.65 -24.19 2.41
CA ASN A 225 -1.19 -24.40 2.48
C ASN A 225 -0.53 -23.31 3.36
N ASP A 226 -0.35 -23.57 4.64
CA ASP A 226 0.44 -22.66 5.52
C ASP A 226 1.92 -22.67 5.15
N ARG A 227 2.52 -21.48 5.05
CA ARG A 227 3.92 -21.24 4.69
C ARG A 227 4.42 -20.02 5.43
N ASP A 228 5.70 -20.00 5.75
CA ASP A 228 6.34 -18.78 6.31
C ASP A 228 6.26 -17.61 5.33
N LEU A 229 6.29 -17.88 4.02
CA LEU A 229 6.14 -16.89 2.95
C LEU A 229 4.70 -16.43 2.71
N ASN A 230 3.74 -16.74 3.59
CA ASN A 230 2.38 -16.22 3.51
C ASN A 230 2.15 -15.16 4.59
N PHE A 231 1.89 -13.92 4.18
CA PHE A 231 1.39 -12.86 5.05
C PHE A 231 -0.14 -12.90 5.11
N TYR A 232 -0.66 -13.27 6.27
CA TYR A 232 -2.09 -13.32 6.54
C TYR A 232 -2.58 -11.99 7.10
N MET A 233 -3.20 -11.17 6.26
CA MET A 233 -3.72 -9.88 6.72
C MET A 233 -4.97 -10.10 7.59
N LEU A 234 -4.86 -9.75 8.87
CA LEU A 234 -5.95 -9.94 9.84
C LEU A 234 -6.93 -8.77 9.86
N GLY A 235 -6.49 -7.58 9.43
CA GLY A 235 -7.20 -6.31 9.45
C GLY A 235 -7.10 -5.53 8.13
N SER A 236 -7.44 -4.24 8.15
CA SER A 236 -7.01 -3.29 7.10
C SER A 236 -7.56 -3.54 5.69
N TYR A 237 -8.88 -3.43 5.55
CA TYR A 237 -9.56 -3.36 4.26
C TYR A 237 -8.81 -2.44 3.29
N THR A 238 -8.67 -2.85 2.02
CA THR A 238 -7.92 -2.16 0.93
C THR A 238 -6.40 -2.33 0.92
N GLN A 239 -5.78 -2.94 1.93
CA GLN A 239 -4.31 -2.87 2.10
C GLN A 239 -3.51 -4.05 1.53
N ALA A 240 -4.14 -5.12 1.03
CA ALA A 240 -3.40 -6.28 0.51
C ALA A 240 -2.53 -5.91 -0.73
N THR A 241 -3.12 -5.28 -1.74
CA THR A 241 -2.35 -4.80 -2.92
C THR A 241 -1.33 -3.71 -2.57
N PRO A 242 -1.65 -2.70 -1.73
CA PRO A 242 -0.64 -1.77 -1.20
C PRO A 242 0.57 -2.45 -0.54
N ILE A 243 0.36 -3.44 0.33
CA ILE A 243 1.46 -4.20 0.95
C ILE A 243 2.27 -4.95 -0.13
N GLY A 244 1.59 -5.61 -1.06
CA GLY A 244 2.25 -6.32 -2.16
C GLY A 244 3.11 -5.40 -3.03
N LEU A 245 2.63 -4.20 -3.34
CA LEU A 245 3.42 -3.19 -4.06
C LEU A 245 4.67 -2.80 -3.27
N GLY A 246 4.53 -2.51 -1.97
CA GLY A 246 5.67 -2.15 -1.12
C GLY A 246 6.73 -3.25 -1.06
N LEU A 247 6.30 -4.51 -0.95
CA LEU A 247 7.22 -5.66 -1.02
C LEU A 247 7.94 -5.71 -2.37
N ALA A 248 7.19 -5.62 -3.47
CA ALA A 248 7.74 -5.74 -4.82
C ALA A 248 8.72 -4.62 -5.19
N ILE A 249 8.63 -3.45 -4.55
CA ILE A 249 9.60 -2.35 -4.72
C ILE A 249 10.93 -2.67 -4.01
N ALA A 250 10.90 -3.36 -2.87
CA ALA A 250 12.06 -3.54 -1.99
C ALA A 250 12.74 -4.92 -2.09
N THR A 251 12.20 -5.86 -2.87
CA THR A 251 12.83 -7.17 -3.11
C THR A 251 12.68 -7.62 -4.56
N ASP A 252 13.58 -8.48 -5.02
CA ASP A 252 13.51 -9.16 -6.32
C ASP A 252 12.67 -10.45 -6.28
N ARG A 253 12.27 -10.93 -5.08
CA ARG A 253 11.44 -12.13 -4.92
C ARG A 253 10.07 -11.90 -5.55
N ASP A 254 9.53 -12.91 -6.23
CA ASP A 254 8.17 -12.84 -6.78
C ASP A 254 7.13 -12.67 -5.66
N ILE A 255 6.27 -11.66 -5.83
CA ILE A 255 5.20 -11.28 -4.91
C ILE A 255 3.85 -11.60 -5.54
N VAL A 256 3.02 -12.34 -4.81
CA VAL A 256 1.65 -12.67 -5.20
C VAL A 256 0.68 -12.07 -4.21
N VAL A 257 -0.25 -11.25 -4.68
CA VAL A 257 -1.32 -10.69 -3.85
C VAL A 257 -2.62 -11.40 -4.17
N LEU A 258 -3.25 -12.00 -3.16
CA LEU A 258 -4.61 -12.52 -3.26
C LEU A 258 -5.57 -11.46 -2.72
N ASP A 259 -6.05 -10.58 -3.60
CA ASP A 259 -6.94 -9.46 -3.24
C ASP A 259 -8.38 -9.72 -3.72
N GLY A 260 -9.35 -9.08 -3.08
CA GLY A 260 -10.77 -9.23 -3.41
C GLY A 260 -11.26 -8.08 -4.28
N ASP A 261 -12.28 -8.31 -5.08
CA ASP A 261 -12.94 -7.28 -5.90
C ASP A 261 -13.40 -6.08 -5.06
N GLY A 262 -14.04 -6.31 -3.90
CA GLY A 262 -14.47 -5.22 -3.03
C GLY A 262 -13.29 -4.35 -2.56
N SER A 263 -12.22 -4.98 -2.10
CA SER A 263 -10.99 -4.31 -1.64
C SER A 263 -10.32 -3.50 -2.75
N LEU A 264 -10.19 -4.08 -3.94
CA LEU A 264 -9.63 -3.43 -5.12
C LEU A 264 -10.48 -2.26 -5.64
N LEU A 265 -11.80 -2.32 -5.48
CA LEU A 265 -12.72 -1.20 -5.76
C LEU A 265 -12.64 -0.09 -4.69
N GLY A 266 -12.15 -0.40 -3.49
CA GLY A 266 -12.05 0.53 -2.37
C GLY A 266 -10.73 1.31 -2.30
N THR A 267 -9.67 0.85 -2.96
CA THR A 267 -8.33 1.46 -2.98
C THR A 267 -8.11 2.35 -4.22
N ALA A 268 -7.11 3.22 -4.19
CA ALA A 268 -6.63 3.97 -5.36
C ALA A 268 -5.24 3.49 -5.84
N VAL A 269 -4.81 2.28 -5.45
CA VAL A 269 -3.44 1.79 -5.66
C VAL A 269 -3.11 1.33 -7.09
N LEU A 270 -4.09 0.87 -7.90
CA LEU A 270 -3.78 0.29 -9.22
C LEU A 270 -3.01 1.26 -10.17
N PRO A 271 -3.37 2.56 -10.24
CA PRO A 271 -2.54 3.54 -10.95
C PRO A 271 -1.13 3.70 -10.38
N VAL A 272 -0.94 3.55 -9.06
CA VAL A 272 0.37 3.60 -8.42
C VAL A 272 1.19 2.36 -8.79
N VAL A 273 0.59 1.17 -8.76
CA VAL A 273 1.22 -0.07 -9.26
C VAL A 273 1.67 0.09 -10.72
N ALA A 274 0.83 0.70 -11.56
CA ALA A 274 1.17 0.94 -12.96
C ALA A 274 2.28 1.98 -13.15
N ALA A 275 2.40 2.95 -12.24
CA ALA A 275 3.44 3.97 -12.27
C ALA A 275 4.81 3.42 -11.81
N GLU A 276 4.83 2.64 -10.72
CA GLU A 276 6.03 1.99 -10.21
C GLU A 276 6.48 0.81 -11.09
N ALA A 277 5.52 0.11 -11.69
CA ALA A 277 5.73 -1.00 -12.61
C ALA A 277 6.72 -2.10 -12.14
N PRO A 278 6.63 -2.59 -10.89
CA PRO A 278 7.55 -3.61 -10.39
C PRO A 278 7.50 -4.88 -11.24
N GLU A 279 8.65 -5.49 -11.47
CA GLU A 279 8.76 -6.61 -12.40
C GLU A 279 8.26 -7.95 -11.87
N ASN A 280 8.16 -8.06 -10.55
CA ASN A 280 7.96 -9.28 -9.77
C ASN A 280 6.60 -9.31 -9.06
N LEU A 281 5.62 -8.49 -9.48
CA LEU A 281 4.31 -8.39 -8.82
C LEU A 281 3.20 -9.06 -9.63
N THR A 282 2.50 -10.02 -9.01
CA THR A 282 1.25 -10.58 -9.51
C THR A 282 0.10 -10.27 -8.56
N ILE A 283 -0.94 -9.61 -9.06
CA ILE A 283 -2.19 -9.34 -8.34
C ILE A 283 -3.25 -10.30 -8.86
N VAL A 284 -3.73 -11.19 -7.99
CA VAL A 284 -4.86 -12.07 -8.26
C VAL A 284 -6.11 -11.46 -7.63
N CYS A 285 -6.98 -10.90 -8.46
CA CYS A 285 -8.29 -10.41 -8.07
C CYS A 285 -9.26 -11.58 -7.98
N LEU A 286 -9.52 -12.04 -6.76
CA LEU A 286 -10.52 -13.04 -6.40
C LEU A 286 -11.90 -12.38 -6.37
N ASP A 287 -12.53 -12.26 -7.55
CA ASP A 287 -13.82 -11.61 -7.74
C ASP A 287 -14.97 -12.60 -7.59
N ASN A 288 -15.59 -12.62 -6.42
CA ASN A 288 -16.83 -13.36 -6.19
C ASN A 288 -18.07 -12.45 -6.23
N GLY A 289 -17.92 -11.22 -6.71
CA GLY A 289 -18.96 -10.21 -6.84
C GLY A 289 -19.61 -9.79 -5.52
N ALA A 290 -18.97 -10.03 -4.36
CA ALA A 290 -19.62 -9.85 -3.08
C ALA A 290 -18.63 -9.60 -1.92
N PHE A 291 -19.08 -8.85 -0.92
CA PHE A 291 -18.37 -8.76 0.38
C PHE A 291 -18.56 -10.07 1.16
N GLY A 292 -17.78 -11.09 0.79
CA GLY A 292 -17.94 -12.45 1.30
C GLY A 292 -17.77 -12.60 2.81
N SER A 293 -16.83 -11.87 3.39
CA SER A 293 -16.52 -11.95 4.83
C SER A 293 -17.62 -11.39 5.75
N THR A 294 -18.53 -10.53 5.25
CA THR A 294 -19.54 -9.85 6.07
C THR A 294 -20.96 -10.41 5.89
N GLY A 295 -21.27 -10.96 4.72
CA GLY A 295 -22.61 -11.47 4.43
C GLY A 295 -22.97 -11.62 2.96
N ASN A 296 -21.99 -11.59 2.05
CA ASN A 296 -22.17 -11.65 0.60
C ASN A 296 -23.06 -10.53 0.03
N GLN A 297 -22.97 -9.32 0.58
CA GLN A 297 -23.59 -8.16 -0.05
C GLN A 297 -22.93 -7.94 -1.43
N PRO A 298 -23.71 -7.78 -2.52
CA PRO A 298 -23.13 -7.62 -3.85
C PRO A 298 -22.22 -6.40 -3.96
N THR A 299 -21.07 -6.56 -4.62
CA THR A 299 -20.21 -5.46 -5.04
C THR A 299 -20.59 -5.00 -6.44
N PRO A 300 -20.13 -3.82 -6.89
CA PRO A 300 -20.25 -3.42 -8.29
C PRO A 300 -19.63 -4.40 -9.29
N ALA A 301 -18.69 -5.26 -8.88
CA ALA A 301 -18.09 -6.28 -9.75
C ALA A 301 -19.06 -7.43 -10.10
N SER A 302 -20.16 -7.59 -9.35
CA SER A 302 -21.20 -8.60 -9.63
C SER A 302 -21.88 -8.46 -11.00
N GLY A 303 -21.83 -7.29 -11.63
CA GLY A 303 -22.45 -7.11 -12.94
C GLY A 303 -22.20 -5.77 -13.65
N LEU A 304 -21.43 -4.84 -13.07
CA LEU A 304 -21.18 -3.52 -13.65
C LEU A 304 -19.71 -3.28 -13.96
N VAL A 305 -18.82 -3.55 -12.99
CA VAL A 305 -17.39 -3.25 -13.13
C VAL A 305 -16.63 -4.50 -13.57
N ASP A 306 -15.92 -4.39 -14.69
CA ASP A 306 -14.97 -5.41 -15.13
C ASP A 306 -13.56 -5.08 -14.56
N MET A 307 -13.08 -5.90 -13.62
CA MET A 307 -11.83 -5.63 -12.89
C MET A 307 -10.58 -5.72 -13.78
N GLU A 308 -10.56 -6.60 -14.78
CA GLU A 308 -9.49 -6.63 -15.78
C GLU A 308 -9.45 -5.33 -16.58
N LEU A 309 -10.61 -4.83 -17.04
CA LEU A 309 -10.68 -3.55 -17.75
C LEU A 309 -10.28 -2.38 -16.86
N LEU A 310 -10.64 -2.40 -15.58
CA LEU A 310 -10.22 -1.42 -14.60
C LEU A 310 -8.69 -1.42 -14.45
N ALA A 311 -8.06 -2.59 -14.30
CA ALA A 311 -6.60 -2.73 -14.21
C ALA A 311 -5.90 -2.24 -15.50
N ARG A 312 -6.45 -2.58 -16.68
CA ARG A 312 -5.93 -2.08 -17.97
C ARG A 312 -6.05 -0.57 -18.08
N ALA A 313 -7.18 0.01 -17.67
CA ALA A 313 -7.41 1.45 -17.68
C ALA A 313 -6.52 2.20 -16.67
N ALA A 314 -6.15 1.55 -15.56
CA ALA A 314 -5.19 2.06 -14.59
C ALA A 314 -3.75 2.06 -15.13
N GLY A 315 -3.45 1.26 -16.17
CA GLY A 315 -2.15 1.22 -16.85
C GLY A 315 -1.44 -0.13 -16.80
N ILE A 316 -2.02 -1.14 -16.13
CA ILE A 316 -1.45 -2.49 -16.07
C ILE A 316 -1.68 -3.18 -17.42
N ARG A 317 -0.58 -3.49 -18.12
CA ARG A 317 -0.65 -4.02 -19.50
C ARG A 317 -0.88 -5.53 -19.56
N ARG A 318 -0.29 -6.27 -18.62
CA ARG A 318 -0.39 -7.73 -18.57
C ARG A 318 -1.57 -8.11 -17.69
N THR A 319 -2.70 -8.33 -18.33
CA THR A 319 -3.92 -8.74 -17.64
C THR A 319 -4.51 -9.96 -18.29
N CYS A 320 -5.17 -10.79 -17.50
CA CYS A 320 -6.04 -11.84 -18.00
C CYS A 320 -7.24 -12.00 -17.07
N LYS A 321 -8.40 -12.34 -17.64
CA LYS A 321 -9.55 -12.81 -16.87
C LYS A 321 -9.74 -14.32 -17.07
N VAL A 322 -10.18 -15.01 -16.02
CA VAL A 322 -10.35 -16.47 -15.98
C VAL A 322 -11.64 -16.85 -15.24
N GLN A 323 -12.26 -17.98 -15.61
CA GLN A 323 -13.55 -18.44 -15.05
C GLN A 323 -13.53 -19.91 -14.58
N ASP A 324 -12.51 -20.67 -14.94
CA ASP A 324 -12.34 -22.08 -14.54
C ASP A 324 -10.88 -22.41 -14.20
N GLU A 325 -10.67 -23.59 -13.61
CA GLU A 325 -9.36 -24.01 -13.08
C GLU A 325 -8.30 -24.15 -14.18
N ARG A 326 -8.70 -24.57 -15.39
CA ARG A 326 -7.78 -24.66 -16.53
C ARG A 326 -7.33 -23.27 -16.96
N GLU A 327 -8.26 -22.34 -17.15
CA GLU A 327 -7.94 -20.95 -17.49
C GLU A 327 -7.05 -20.31 -16.42
N LEU A 328 -7.30 -20.58 -15.13
CA LEU A 328 -6.47 -20.09 -14.01
C LEU A 328 -5.05 -20.66 -14.07
N LYS A 329 -4.90 -21.95 -14.35
CA LYS A 329 -3.59 -22.59 -14.51
C LYS A 329 -2.82 -21.99 -15.70
N ASP A 330 -3.46 -21.84 -16.85
CA ASP A 330 -2.85 -21.23 -18.05
C ASP A 330 -2.42 -19.78 -17.77
N ALA A 331 -3.23 -19.02 -17.02
CA ALA A 331 -2.90 -17.67 -16.57
C ALA A 331 -1.71 -17.65 -15.60
N TRP A 332 -1.66 -18.59 -14.66
CA TRP A 332 -0.56 -18.72 -13.70
C TRP A 332 0.78 -19.03 -14.36
N GLU A 333 0.79 -19.94 -15.33
CA GLU A 333 1.98 -20.34 -16.10
C GLU A 333 2.45 -19.26 -17.09
N SER A 334 1.57 -18.32 -17.48
CA SER A 334 1.88 -17.22 -18.40
C SER A 334 2.25 -15.90 -17.71
N ARG A 335 2.36 -15.91 -16.38
CA ARG A 335 2.98 -14.82 -15.61
C ARG A 335 4.39 -14.53 -16.16
N GLY A 336 4.82 -13.29 -16.02
CA GLY A 336 6.15 -12.88 -16.45
C GLY A 336 6.48 -11.49 -15.93
N ARG A 337 7.62 -10.94 -16.35
CA ARG A 337 8.11 -9.65 -15.85
C ARG A 337 7.10 -8.51 -16.08
N GLY A 338 6.97 -7.68 -15.06
CA GLY A 338 6.06 -6.55 -14.95
C GLY A 338 4.81 -6.89 -14.13
N PRO A 339 4.03 -5.88 -13.69
CA PRO A 339 2.83 -6.14 -12.93
C PRO A 339 1.84 -6.99 -13.73
N THR A 340 1.46 -8.13 -13.19
CA THR A 340 0.48 -9.05 -13.77
C THR A 340 -0.83 -8.95 -13.00
N PHE A 341 -1.96 -8.77 -13.68
CA PHE A 341 -3.28 -8.77 -13.04
C PHE A 341 -4.13 -9.94 -13.55
N ILE A 342 -4.45 -10.87 -12.65
CA ILE A 342 -5.29 -12.03 -12.94
C ILE A 342 -6.66 -11.81 -12.31
N HIS A 343 -7.68 -11.55 -13.12
CA HIS A 343 -9.07 -11.42 -12.69
C HIS A 343 -9.75 -12.80 -12.70
N VAL A 344 -9.95 -13.38 -11.52
CA VAL A 344 -10.61 -14.68 -11.35
C VAL A 344 -12.08 -14.44 -10.99
N VAL A 345 -12.99 -14.83 -11.88
CA VAL A 345 -14.44 -14.71 -11.65
C VAL A 345 -14.95 -15.95 -10.92
N LEU A 346 -15.63 -15.75 -9.80
CA LEU A 346 -15.91 -16.78 -8.80
C LEU A 346 -17.37 -16.74 -8.35
N LYS A 347 -17.84 -17.88 -7.83
CA LYS A 347 -19.11 -17.95 -7.10
C LYS A 347 -18.95 -17.31 -5.72
N PRO A 348 -19.98 -16.58 -5.22
CA PRO A 348 -20.02 -16.16 -3.83
C PRO A 348 -20.06 -17.38 -2.90
N GLY A 349 -19.50 -17.23 -1.70
CA GLY A 349 -19.38 -18.31 -0.73
C GLY A 349 -18.07 -18.25 0.04
N ASN A 350 -18.09 -18.86 1.23
CA ASN A 350 -16.94 -19.00 2.11
C ASN A 350 -16.79 -20.49 2.46
N ALA A 351 -15.56 -20.98 2.50
CA ALA A 351 -15.30 -22.29 3.06
C ALA A 351 -15.44 -22.27 4.59
N VAL A 352 -15.85 -23.40 5.17
CA VAL A 352 -15.82 -23.60 6.62
C VAL A 352 -14.42 -24.08 7.00
N VAL A 353 -13.57 -23.13 7.36
CA VAL A 353 -12.17 -23.35 7.77
C VAL A 353 -11.91 -22.73 9.14
N PRO A 354 -10.97 -23.27 9.94
CA PRO A 354 -10.65 -22.72 11.26
C PRO A 354 -10.06 -21.30 11.15
N ASN A 355 -10.06 -20.58 12.28
CA ASN A 355 -9.28 -19.36 12.40
C ASN A 355 -7.78 -19.67 12.37
N ILE A 356 -6.99 -18.70 11.91
CA ILE A 356 -5.54 -18.76 11.96
C ILE A 356 -5.11 -18.70 13.44
N PRO A 357 -4.35 -19.68 13.95
CA PRO A 357 -3.98 -19.77 15.36
C PRO A 357 -2.73 -18.94 15.72
N LEU A 358 -2.27 -18.07 14.82
CA LEU A 358 -1.05 -17.27 14.96
C LEU A 358 -1.38 -15.87 15.47
N ALA A 359 -0.49 -15.32 16.29
CA ALA A 359 -0.54 -13.90 16.65
C ALA A 359 -0.12 -13.02 15.45
N PRO A 360 -0.58 -11.75 15.37
CA PRO A 360 -0.15 -10.83 14.32
C PRO A 360 1.38 -10.69 14.20
N GLU A 361 2.07 -10.54 15.32
CA GLU A 361 3.53 -10.41 15.37
C GLU A 361 4.23 -11.69 14.89
N GLU A 362 3.66 -12.85 15.21
CA GLU A 362 4.15 -14.14 14.72
C GLU A 362 3.98 -14.26 13.20
N ILE A 363 2.85 -13.83 12.64
CA ILE A 363 2.63 -13.79 11.17
C ILE A 363 3.70 -12.90 10.53
N ARG A 364 3.91 -11.69 11.05
CA ARG A 364 4.94 -10.77 10.54
C ARG A 364 6.33 -11.40 10.63
N GLU A 365 6.73 -11.94 11.79
CA GLU A 365 8.08 -12.45 12.01
C GLU A 365 8.40 -13.67 11.14
N ARG A 366 7.42 -14.56 10.95
CA ARG A 366 7.56 -15.69 10.01
C ARG A 366 7.74 -15.19 8.59
N PHE A 367 6.91 -14.23 8.18
CA PHE A 367 6.97 -13.63 6.84
C PHE A 367 8.29 -12.92 6.57
N VAL A 368 8.70 -12.00 7.44
CA VAL A 368 9.96 -11.25 7.35
C VAL A 368 11.18 -12.18 7.36
N ARG A 369 11.12 -13.31 8.08
CA ARG A 369 12.20 -14.32 8.06
C ARG A 369 12.26 -15.12 6.77
N GLY A 370 11.12 -15.31 6.10
CA GLY A 370 11.03 -16.00 4.82
C GLY A 370 11.46 -15.13 3.63
N LEU A 371 11.31 -13.81 3.73
CA LEU A 371 11.65 -12.86 2.67
C LEU A 371 13.15 -12.75 2.27
N PRO A 372 14.17 -12.93 3.14
CA PRO A 372 15.56 -12.66 2.76
C PRO A 372 16.18 -13.81 1.95
N TRP A 373 16.29 -13.61 0.64
CA TRP A 373 17.36 -14.06 -0.28
C TRP A 373 17.07 -13.40 -1.64
N ALA A 374 17.91 -12.57 -2.26
CA ALA A 374 19.34 -12.73 -2.49
C ALA A 374 20.15 -11.43 -2.28
N ALA A 375 21.38 -11.57 -1.78
CA ALA A 375 22.44 -10.63 -2.17
C ALA A 375 22.79 -10.90 -3.64
N PRO A 376 22.83 -9.89 -4.53
CA PRO A 376 23.56 -10.02 -5.77
C PRO A 376 25.05 -10.29 -5.46
N ALA A 377 25.62 -11.25 -6.17
CA ALA A 377 27.01 -11.69 -6.05
C ALA A 377 28.01 -10.54 -6.23
N ASP A 378 29.17 -10.71 -5.58
CA ASP A 378 30.38 -9.87 -5.59
C ASP A 378 30.66 -9.07 -6.88
#